data_AF-A0A258SYV2-F1
#
_entry.id   AF-A0A258SYV2-F1
#
_cell.length_a   1.000
_cell.length_b   1.000
_cell.length_c   1.000
_cell.angle_alpha   90.00
_cell.angle_beta   90.00
_cell.angle_gamma   90.00
#
_symmetry.space_group_name_H-M   'P 1'
#
loop_
_entity.id
_entity.type
_entity.pdbx_description
1 polymer ?
#
loop_
_entity_poly.entity_id
_entity_poly.type
_entity_poly.pdbx_seq_one_letter_code
_entity_poly.pdbx_strand_id
1 'polypeptide(L)'
;MSNDRKVARMRGLREVSTVQTQITRSAPANRTQAVSRFARLENERIRIQRELDAWNTRKAEAERMLAKVGEELAAMQALLLDAPSGAPRGVSPSKRQRRSQTAGAAPAAPRAHPHIEY
;
A
#
# COMPACT_ATOMS: atom_id res chain seq x y z
N MET A 1 -54.15 -6.71 -28.53
CA MET A 1 -53.62 -7.38 -27.32
C MET A 1 -52.14 -7.70 -27.59
N SER A 2 -51.23 -6.74 -27.45
CA SER A 2 -49.79 -6.98 -27.68
C SER A 2 -49.13 -7.39 -26.37
N ASN A 3 -48.73 -8.65 -26.30
CA ASN A 3 -47.91 -9.19 -25.21
C ASN A 3 -46.42 -9.03 -25.54
N ASP A 4 -45.90 -7.81 -25.44
CA ASP A 4 -44.46 -7.56 -25.40
C ASP A 4 -43.99 -7.42 -23.95
N ARG A 5 -43.97 -8.53 -23.21
CA ARG A 5 -43.26 -8.57 -21.92
C ARG A 5 -41.78 -8.86 -22.20
N LYS A 6 -41.00 -7.78 -22.28
CA LYS A 6 -39.54 -7.78 -22.31
C LYS A 6 -38.96 -8.82 -21.35
N VAL A 7 -38.20 -9.76 -21.89
CA VAL A 7 -37.30 -10.63 -21.13
C VAL A 7 -36.29 -9.74 -20.41
N ALA A 8 -36.50 -9.51 -19.11
CA ALA A 8 -35.50 -8.93 -18.24
C ALA A 8 -34.37 -9.95 -18.11
N ARG A 9 -33.34 -9.85 -18.98
CA ARG A 9 -32.08 -10.57 -18.77
C ARG A 9 -31.59 -10.17 -17.39
N MET A 10 -31.54 -11.13 -16.46
CA MET A 10 -31.03 -10.92 -15.11
C MET A 10 -29.56 -10.50 -15.22
N ARG A 11 -29.32 -9.18 -15.23
CA ARG A 11 -27.99 -8.60 -15.09
C ARG A 11 -27.48 -9.00 -13.72
N GLY A 12 -26.28 -9.57 -13.66
CA GLY A 12 -25.69 -10.02 -12.40
C GLY A 12 -25.60 -8.86 -11.39
N LEU A 13 -25.61 -9.16 -10.10
CA LEU A 13 -25.50 -8.17 -9.01
C LEU A 13 -24.27 -7.22 -9.15
N ARG A 14 -23.27 -7.59 -9.95
CA ARG A 14 -22.10 -6.75 -10.30
C ARG A 14 -22.39 -5.66 -11.35
N GLU A 15 -23.44 -5.83 -12.15
CA GLU A 15 -23.86 -4.88 -13.20
C GLU A 15 -24.96 -3.92 -12.73
N VAL A 16 -25.52 -4.17 -11.54
CA VAL A 16 -26.46 -3.24 -10.90
C VAL A 16 -25.65 -2.06 -10.39
N SER A 17 -25.65 -0.97 -11.15
CA SER A 17 -25.02 0.27 -10.74
C SER A 17 -25.66 0.72 -9.43
N THR A 18 -24.84 0.84 -8.38
CA THR A 18 -25.31 1.41 -7.12
C THR A 18 -25.83 2.82 -7.37
N VAL A 19 -26.77 3.29 -6.56
CA VAL A 19 -27.31 4.66 -6.64
C VAL A 19 -26.17 5.70 -6.72
N GLN A 20 -25.09 5.46 -5.98
CA GLN A 20 -23.89 6.28 -5.99
C GLN A 20 -23.14 6.25 -7.34
N THR A 21 -23.09 5.08 -8.00
CA THR A 21 -22.53 4.94 -9.36
C THR A 21 -23.41 5.60 -10.42
N GLN A 22 -24.73 5.65 -10.22
CA GLN A 22 -25.65 6.34 -11.13
C GLN A 22 -25.55 7.86 -10.98
N ILE A 23 -25.42 8.37 -9.76
CA ILE A 23 -25.22 9.80 -9.47
C ILE A 23 -23.89 10.31 -10.03
N THR A 24 -22.82 9.50 -9.98
CA THR A 24 -21.52 9.87 -10.59
C THR A 24 -21.53 9.77 -12.11
N ARG A 25 -22.39 8.94 -12.72
CA ARG A 25 -22.50 8.82 -14.19
C ARG A 25 -23.57 9.72 -14.82
N SER A 26 -24.50 10.27 -14.05
CA SER A 26 -25.53 11.18 -14.59
C SER A 26 -24.91 12.49 -15.06
N ALA A 27 -25.24 12.93 -16.27
CA ALA A 27 -24.83 14.24 -16.78
C ALA A 27 -25.46 15.37 -15.93
N PRO A 28 -24.75 16.47 -15.66
CA PRO A 28 -25.32 17.60 -14.93
C PRO A 28 -26.47 18.21 -15.74
N ALA A 29 -27.62 18.45 -15.10
CA ALA A 29 -28.81 18.95 -15.78
C ALA A 29 -28.76 20.47 -16.03
N ASN A 30 -27.89 21.22 -15.32
CA ASN A 30 -27.73 22.67 -15.49
C ASN A 30 -26.29 23.14 -15.21
N ARG A 31 -26.01 24.40 -15.55
CA ARG A 31 -24.66 25.02 -15.43
C ARG A 31 -24.14 25.00 -14.00
N THR A 32 -24.98 25.28 -13.00
CA THR A 32 -24.58 25.31 -11.58
C THR A 32 -24.15 23.93 -11.08
N GLN A 33 -24.89 22.88 -11.46
CA GLN A 33 -24.52 21.50 -11.18
C GLN A 33 -23.22 21.11 -11.88
N ALA A 34 -23.03 21.56 -13.14
CA ALA A 34 -21.80 21.30 -13.89
C ALA A 34 -20.57 21.94 -13.22
N VAL A 35 -20.67 23.21 -12.79
CA VAL A 35 -19.58 23.91 -12.07
C VAL A 35 -19.26 23.24 -10.74
N SER A 36 -20.30 22.86 -9.97
CA SER A 36 -20.11 22.16 -8.69
C SER A 36 -19.43 20.81 -8.87
N ARG A 37 -19.82 20.07 -9.92
CA ARG A 37 -19.19 18.78 -10.27
C ARG A 37 -17.75 18.97 -10.75
N PHE A 38 -17.50 19.99 -11.57
CA PHE A 38 -16.15 20.32 -12.03
C PHE A 38 -15.22 20.59 -10.85
N ALA A 39 -15.62 21.44 -9.89
CA ALA A 39 -14.80 21.74 -8.72
C ALA A 39 -14.48 20.49 -7.87
N ARG A 40 -15.45 19.57 -7.71
CA ARG A 40 -15.22 18.29 -7.02
C ARG A 40 -14.21 17.42 -7.75
N LEU A 41 -14.39 17.25 -9.06
CA LEU A 41 -13.47 16.44 -9.88
C LEU A 41 -12.07 17.03 -9.92
N GLU A 42 -11.92 18.35 -9.96
CA GLU A 42 -10.60 18.99 -9.94
C GLU A 42 -9.90 18.77 -8.59
N ASN A 43 -10.62 18.86 -7.48
CA ASN A 43 -10.07 18.54 -6.16
C ASN A 43 -9.68 17.06 -6.04
N GLU A 44 -10.51 16.15 -6.55
CA GLU A 44 -10.19 14.72 -6.60
C GLU A 44 -8.96 14.45 -7.47
N ARG A 45 -8.86 15.10 -8.64
CA ARG A 45 -7.68 15.02 -9.51
C ARG A 45 -6.42 15.47 -8.78
N ILE A 46 -6.44 16.63 -8.12
CA ILE A 46 -5.29 17.15 -7.37
C ILE A 46 -4.91 16.18 -6.24
N ARG A 47 -5.89 15.65 -5.51
CA ARG A 47 -5.64 14.66 -4.46
C ARG A 47 -4.96 13.41 -5.02
N ILE A 48 -5.52 12.82 -6.08
CA ILE A 48 -4.97 11.61 -6.72
C ILE A 48 -3.57 11.87 -7.26
N GLN A 49 -3.33 13.04 -7.86
CA GLN A 49 -2.00 13.42 -8.35
C GLN A 49 -0.96 13.42 -7.22
N ARG A 50 -1.29 14.01 -6.05
CA ARG A 50 -0.39 14.02 -4.89
C ARG A 50 -0.11 12.61 -4.37
N GLU A 51 -1.13 11.74 -4.33
CA GLU A 51 -0.97 10.34 -3.94
C GLU A 51 -0.05 9.59 -4.90
N LEU A 52 -0.21 9.82 -6.21
CA LEU A 52 0.63 9.24 -7.27
C LEU A 52 2.09 9.71 -7.15
N ASP A 53 2.31 11.01 -6.91
CA ASP A 53 3.66 11.55 -6.73
C ASP A 53 4.35 10.92 -5.51
N ALA A 54 3.64 10.80 -4.39
CA ALA A 54 4.16 10.14 -3.18
C ALA A 54 4.50 8.65 -3.42
N TRP A 55 3.68 7.94 -4.20
CA TRP A 55 3.96 6.55 -4.57
C TRP A 55 5.16 6.43 -5.49
N ASN A 56 5.33 7.35 -6.44
CA ASN A 56 6.50 7.37 -7.32
C ASN A 56 7.79 7.62 -6.53
N THR A 57 7.78 8.51 -5.53
CA THR A 57 8.94 8.70 -4.65
C THR A 57 9.29 7.41 -3.91
N ARG A 58 8.29 6.73 -3.31
CA ARG A 58 8.51 5.44 -2.61
C ARG A 58 9.00 4.35 -3.56
N LYS A 59 8.49 4.31 -4.79
CA LYS A 59 8.95 3.37 -5.82
C LYS A 59 10.44 3.61 -6.12
N ALA A 60 10.84 4.86 -6.33
CA ALA A 60 12.24 5.19 -6.60
C ALA A 60 13.18 4.83 -5.42
N GLU A 61 12.72 5.01 -4.17
CA GLU A 61 13.46 4.56 -2.99
C GLU A 61 13.61 3.04 -2.94
N ALA A 62 12.52 2.29 -3.21
CA ALA A 62 12.55 0.83 -3.26
C ALA A 62 13.48 0.32 -4.37
N GLU A 63 13.49 0.96 -5.54
CA GLU A 63 14.40 0.63 -6.65
C GLU A 63 15.87 0.83 -6.26
N ARG A 64 16.20 1.91 -5.54
CA ARG A 64 17.56 2.13 -5.02
C ARG A 64 17.97 1.05 -4.00
N MET A 65 17.07 0.69 -3.08
CA MET A 65 17.34 -0.38 -2.12
C MET A 65 17.55 -1.72 -2.82
N LEU A 66 16.75 -2.02 -3.84
CA LEU A 66 16.88 -3.24 -4.63
C LEU A 66 18.22 -3.29 -5.36
N ALA A 67 18.66 -2.18 -5.96
CA ALA A 67 19.97 -2.08 -6.61
C ALA A 67 21.11 -2.34 -5.62
N LYS A 68 21.07 -1.71 -4.44
CA LYS A 68 22.06 -1.93 -3.38
C LYS A 68 22.13 -3.40 -2.93
N VAL A 69 20.98 -4.03 -2.70
CA VAL A 69 20.94 -5.46 -2.34
C VAL A 69 21.49 -6.32 -3.47
N GLY A 70 21.22 -5.97 -4.73
CA GLY A 70 21.80 -6.64 -5.89
C GLY A 70 23.34 -6.56 -5.92
N GLU A 71 23.90 -5.39 -5.62
CA GLU A 71 25.36 -5.20 -5.51
C GLU A 71 25.97 -6.03 -4.37
N GLU A 72 25.34 -6.03 -3.19
CA GLU A 72 25.79 -6.83 -2.04
C GLU A 72 25.73 -8.33 -2.35
N LEU A 73 24.68 -8.80 -3.02
CA LEU A 73 24.57 -10.18 -3.46
C LEU A 73 25.64 -10.55 -4.48
N ALA A 74 25.93 -9.69 -5.45
CA ALA A 74 26.98 -9.91 -6.44
C ALA A 74 28.36 -10.00 -5.78
N ALA A 75 28.66 -9.12 -4.82
CA ALA A 75 29.90 -9.16 -4.05
C ALA A 75 30.05 -10.45 -3.24
N MET A 76 28.96 -10.90 -2.58
CA MET A 76 28.96 -12.15 -1.83
C MET A 76 29.11 -13.37 -2.74
N GLN A 77 28.45 -13.37 -3.90
CA GLN A 77 28.60 -14.43 -4.90
C GLN A 77 30.04 -14.52 -5.40
N ALA A 78 30.67 -13.38 -5.70
CA ALA A 78 32.09 -13.34 -6.08
C ALA A 78 32.96 -13.93 -4.97
N LEU A 79 32.78 -13.53 -3.70
CA LEU A 79 33.55 -14.08 -2.58
C LEU A 79 33.36 -15.60 -2.40
N LEU A 80 32.13 -16.10 -2.59
CA LEU A 80 31.82 -17.52 -2.43
C LEU A 80 32.32 -18.37 -3.60
N LEU A 81 32.40 -17.81 -4.81
CA LEU A 81 32.77 -18.52 -6.04
C LEU A 81 34.26 -18.38 -6.40
N ASP A 82 34.91 -17.26 -6.08
CA ASP A 82 36.37 -17.05 -6.22
C ASP A 82 37.17 -17.58 -5.03
N ALA A 83 36.52 -18.08 -3.97
CA ALA A 83 37.21 -18.83 -2.95
C ALA A 83 37.78 -20.13 -3.58
N PRO A 84 39.11 -20.35 -3.59
CA PRO A 84 39.66 -21.55 -4.18
C PRO A 84 39.05 -22.77 -3.48
N SER A 85 38.39 -23.62 -4.29
CA SER A 85 37.91 -24.94 -3.89
C SER A 85 39.10 -25.81 -3.45
N GLY A 86 39.55 -25.64 -2.21
CA GLY A 86 40.75 -26.33 -1.74
C GLY A 86 41.22 -25.94 -0.35
N ALA A 87 40.45 -26.27 0.68
CA ALA A 87 41.03 -26.69 1.97
C ALA A 87 40.02 -27.57 2.74
N PRO A 88 40.37 -28.82 3.10
CA PRO A 88 39.51 -29.71 3.87
C PRO A 88 39.62 -29.43 5.38
N ARG A 89 38.45 -29.43 6.04
CA ARG A 89 38.15 -29.79 7.45
C ARG A 89 38.93 -29.13 8.61
N GLY A 90 38.12 -28.61 9.55
CA GLY A 90 38.48 -28.24 10.92
C GLY A 90 38.23 -26.75 11.11
N VAL A 91 37.16 -26.28 11.74
CA VAL A 91 36.68 -26.59 13.09
C VAL A 91 35.20 -26.18 13.17
N SER A 92 34.35 -27.01 13.77
CA SER A 92 33.08 -26.57 14.37
C SER A 92 33.03 -27.10 15.82
N PRO A 93 32.07 -26.69 16.66
CA PRO A 93 31.61 -25.33 16.96
C PRO A 93 31.60 -25.10 18.50
N SER A 94 31.36 -23.87 18.97
CA SER A 94 30.89 -23.45 20.34
C SER A 94 31.70 -22.26 20.85
N LYS A 95 31.14 -21.18 21.42
CA LYS A 95 30.02 -21.14 22.36
C LYS A 95 29.19 -19.86 22.17
N ARG A 96 27.88 -20.08 22.01
CA ARG A 96 26.77 -19.38 22.67
C ARG A 96 27.21 -18.42 23.79
N GLN A 97 27.15 -17.11 23.55
CA GLN A 97 26.97 -16.11 24.61
C GLN A 97 25.62 -15.42 24.45
N ARG A 98 24.59 -16.18 24.84
CA ARG A 98 23.27 -15.64 25.14
C ARG A 98 23.39 -14.89 26.47
N ARG A 99 23.71 -13.60 26.43
CA ARG A 99 23.68 -12.76 27.63
C ARG A 99 22.21 -12.43 27.94
N SER A 100 21.64 -13.26 28.79
CA SER A 100 20.44 -12.94 29.55
C SER A 100 20.70 -11.68 30.38
N GLN A 101 20.08 -10.57 30.03
CA GLN A 101 19.66 -9.58 31.01
C GLN A 101 18.15 -9.69 31.14
N THR A 102 17.76 -10.43 32.17
CA THR A 102 16.41 -10.49 32.71
C THR A 102 16.13 -9.25 33.54
N ALA A 103 14.91 -8.75 33.36
CA ALA A 103 14.02 -8.20 34.38
C ALA A 103 14.31 -6.79 34.92
N GLY A 104 13.52 -5.85 34.41
CA GLY A 104 13.22 -4.56 35.03
C GLY A 104 11.86 -4.05 34.56
N ALA A 105 10.79 -4.68 35.08
CA ALA A 105 9.44 -4.15 35.31
C ALA A 105 8.68 -3.37 34.20
N ALA A 106 7.72 -4.10 33.61
CA ALA A 106 6.31 -3.76 33.42
C ALA A 106 5.85 -2.57 32.52
N PRO A 107 4.74 -2.76 31.76
CA PRO A 107 4.20 -1.78 30.83
C PRO A 107 3.04 -0.94 31.42
N ALA A 108 2.74 0.15 30.69
CA ALA A 108 1.47 0.88 30.60
C ALA A 108 1.11 1.90 31.69
N ALA A 109 1.00 3.17 31.29
CA ALA A 109 -0.15 4.00 31.66
C ALA A 109 -0.52 4.96 30.49
N PRO A 110 -1.80 5.32 30.35
CA PRO A 110 -2.40 5.80 29.10
C PRO A 110 -2.52 7.32 28.98
N ARG A 111 -2.75 7.73 27.72
CA ARG A 111 -3.16 9.04 27.18
C ARG A 111 -3.78 10.03 28.19
N ALA A 112 -3.25 11.25 28.20
CA ALA A 112 -3.87 12.42 28.83
C ALA A 112 -4.67 13.26 27.81
N HIS A 113 -5.69 13.97 28.35
CA HIS A 113 -6.68 14.89 27.76
C HIS A 113 -8.08 14.30 27.52
N PRO A 114 -9.19 15.03 27.80
CA PRO A 114 -9.33 16.43 28.27
C PRO A 114 -10.23 16.61 29.53
N HIS A 115 -10.08 17.72 30.25
CA HIS A 115 -11.16 18.27 31.07
C HIS A 115 -11.41 19.70 30.58
N ILE A 116 -12.55 19.91 29.92
CA ILE A 116 -13.08 21.22 29.58
C ILE A 116 -14.14 21.48 30.66
N GLU A 117 -13.91 22.49 31.50
CA GLU A 117 -14.94 23.01 32.39
C GLU A 117 -15.78 24.06 31.65
N TYR A 118 -17.06 24.09 32.01
CA TYR A 118 -18.17 24.83 31.39
C TYR A 118 -18.05 26.35 31.53
#